data_AF-A0A2A5B9J6-F1
#
_entry.id   AF-A0A2A5B9J6-F1
#
_cell.length_a   1.000
_cell.length_b   1.000
_cell.length_c   1.000
_cell.angle_alpha   90.00
_cell.angle_beta   90.00
_cell.angle_gamma   90.00
#
_symmetry.space_group_name_H-M   'P 1'
#
loop_
_entity.id
_entity.type
_entity.pdbx_description
1 polymer ?
#
loop_
_entity_poly.entity_id
_entity_poly.type
_entity_poly.pdbx_seq_one_letter_code
_entity_poly.pdbx_strand_id
1 'polypeptide(L)'
;MRNNQLSVVQTHKTMEQPQYSKFSPITIAVKKNAKQLRLNAGYSMNEGARLLGISRKQLEDVETIRNYGCHLDLELLAKMKVIYKTSLDQLIGELSDDYYSEYYVRPRKRLGSKAR
;
A
#
# COMPACT_ATOMS: atom_id res chain seq x y z
N MET A 1 -13.74 -46.90 -2.98
CA MET A 1 -13.58 -45.46 -3.28
C MET A 1 -14.41 -44.66 -2.30
N ARG A 2 -13.78 -43.90 -1.41
CA ARG A 2 -14.41 -42.87 -0.56
C ARG A 2 -13.42 -41.72 -0.48
N ASN A 3 -13.75 -40.62 -1.15
CA ASN A 3 -12.92 -39.42 -1.27
C ASN A 3 -12.93 -38.66 0.05
N ASN A 4 -11.74 -38.45 0.62
CA ASN A 4 -11.53 -37.67 1.84
C ASN A 4 -11.17 -36.23 1.42
N GLN A 5 -12.16 -35.34 1.37
CA GLN A 5 -11.93 -33.90 1.28
C GLN A 5 -11.68 -33.36 2.69
N LEU A 6 -10.41 -33.11 3.00
CA LEU A 6 -10.04 -32.28 4.14
C LEU A 6 -9.91 -30.84 3.65
N SER A 7 -10.89 -30.02 4.05
CA SER A 7 -10.91 -28.58 3.89
C SER A 7 -9.71 -27.94 4.59
N VAL A 8 -8.83 -27.30 3.83
CA VAL A 8 -7.80 -26.40 4.36
C VAL A 8 -8.53 -25.15 4.87
N VAL A 9 -8.75 -25.09 6.18
CA VAL A 9 -9.22 -23.88 6.85
C VAL A 9 -8.08 -22.86 6.76
N GLN A 10 -8.19 -21.90 5.84
CA GLN A 10 -7.32 -20.73 5.81
C GLN A 10 -7.59 -19.92 7.07
N THR A 11 -6.67 -20.02 8.03
CA THR A 11 -6.63 -19.16 9.20
C THR A 11 -6.37 -17.74 8.75
N HIS A 12 -7.40 -16.89 8.80
CA HIS A 12 -7.23 -15.44 8.73
C HIS A 12 -6.33 -15.01 9.88
N LYS A 13 -5.05 -14.80 9.57
CA LYS A 13 -4.08 -14.21 10.50
C LYS A 13 -4.50 -12.74 10.67
N THR A 14 -5.13 -12.42 11.79
CA THR A 14 -5.42 -11.03 12.18
C THR A 14 -4.11 -10.27 12.12
N MET A 15 -3.97 -9.36 11.15
CA MET A 15 -2.80 -8.48 11.09
C MET A 15 -2.86 -7.60 12.33
N GLU A 16 -2.04 -7.89 13.34
CA GLU A 16 -1.69 -6.93 14.38
C GLU A 16 -1.12 -5.70 13.67
N GLN A 17 -1.98 -4.72 13.39
CA GLN A 17 -1.54 -3.50 12.78
C GLN A 17 -0.63 -2.81 13.79
N PRO A 18 0.66 -2.58 13.47
CA PRO A 18 1.51 -1.83 14.36
C PRO A 18 0.86 -0.47 14.57
N GLN A 19 0.68 -0.12 15.85
CA GLN A 19 -0.11 0.99 16.41
C GLN A 19 0.32 2.40 15.95
N TYR A 20 1.11 2.53 14.89
CA TYR A 20 1.90 3.72 14.56
C TYR A 20 1.79 4.19 13.11
N SER A 21 0.86 3.68 12.29
CA SER A 21 0.62 4.23 10.95
C SER A 21 -0.76 4.90 10.87
N LYS A 22 -0.78 6.20 10.53
CA LYS A 22 -2.00 6.96 10.20
C LYS A 22 -2.62 6.56 8.86
N PHE A 23 -2.02 5.60 8.16
CA PHE A 23 -2.40 5.17 6.82
C PHE A 23 -3.40 4.03 6.86
N SER A 24 -4.30 4.00 5.88
CA SER A 24 -5.16 2.84 5.70
C SER A 24 -4.33 1.60 5.37
N PRO A 25 -4.84 0.39 5.65
CA PRO A 25 -4.15 -0.85 5.29
C PRO A 25 -3.84 -0.95 3.80
N ILE A 26 -4.74 -0.45 2.93
CA ILE A 26 -4.53 -0.33 1.48
C ILE A 26 -3.28 0.50 1.17
N THR A 27 -3.17 1.67 1.81
CA THR A 27 -2.03 2.57 1.60
C THR A 27 -0.74 1.90 2.06
N ILE A 28 -0.76 1.19 3.19
CA ILE A 28 0.41 0.43 3.67
C ILE A 28 0.84 -0.63 2.66
N ALA A 29 -0.10 -1.39 2.09
CA ALA A 29 0.17 -2.41 1.09
C ALA A 29 0.80 -1.80 -0.18
N VAL A 30 0.17 -0.76 -0.75
CA VAL A 30 0.67 -0.03 -1.92
C VAL A 30 2.08 0.49 -1.70
N LYS A 31 2.36 1.08 -0.53
CA LYS A 31 3.70 1.61 -0.20
C LYS A 31 4.76 0.52 -0.14
N LYS A 32 4.44 -0.64 0.44
CA LYS A 32 5.35 -1.81 0.47
C LYS A 32 5.60 -2.36 -0.94
N ASN A 33 4.55 -2.45 -1.76
CA ASN A 33 4.64 -2.93 -3.13
C ASN A 33 5.50 -1.98 -3.99
N ALA A 34 5.31 -0.67 -3.87
CA ALA A 34 6.13 0.33 -4.55
C ALA A 34 7.62 0.16 -4.24
N LYS A 35 7.97 -0.02 -2.95
CA LYS A 35 9.35 -0.30 -2.52
C LYS A 35 9.87 -1.60 -3.12
N GLN A 36 9.08 -2.66 -3.08
CA GLN A 36 9.49 -3.97 -3.58
C GLN A 36 9.71 -3.95 -5.10
N LEU A 37 8.85 -3.26 -5.86
CA LEU A 37 8.98 -3.08 -7.30
C LEU A 37 10.29 -2.38 -7.65
N ARG A 38 10.63 -1.30 -6.94
CA ARG A 38 11.91 -0.60 -7.15
C ARG A 38 13.11 -1.52 -6.91
N LEU A 39 13.09 -2.27 -5.81
CA LEU A 39 14.18 -3.19 -5.45
C LEU A 39 14.29 -4.36 -6.44
N ASN A 40 13.17 -4.94 -6.88
CA ASN A 40 13.13 -6.01 -7.87
C ASN A 40 13.65 -5.54 -9.24
N ALA A 41 13.40 -4.29 -9.60
CA ALA A 41 13.93 -3.68 -10.81
C ALA A 41 15.42 -3.27 -10.69
N GLY A 42 16.04 -3.48 -9.52
CA GLY A 42 17.46 -3.20 -9.28
C GLY A 42 17.79 -1.71 -9.09
N TYR A 43 16.80 -0.85 -8.88
CA TYR A 43 17.04 0.59 -8.76
C TYR A 43 17.34 1.01 -7.32
N SER A 44 18.39 1.81 -7.15
CA SER A 44 18.65 2.55 -5.92
C SER A 44 17.55 3.61 -5.65
N MET A 45 17.56 4.19 -4.44
CA MET A 45 16.63 5.27 -4.10
C MET A 45 16.78 6.48 -5.06
N ASN A 46 18.01 6.84 -5.41
CA ASN A 46 18.27 7.96 -6.32
C ASN A 46 17.78 7.67 -7.74
N GLU A 47 18.04 6.47 -8.25
CA GLU A 47 17.61 6.07 -9.59
C GLU A 47 16.08 5.98 -9.67
N GLY A 48 15.44 5.37 -8.66
CA GLY A 48 13.99 5.30 -8.58
C GLY A 48 13.36 6.70 -8.59
N ALA A 49 13.89 7.62 -7.79
CA ALA A 49 13.38 8.97 -7.69
C ALA A 49 13.54 9.72 -9.02
N ARG A 50 14.71 9.59 -9.66
CA ARG A 50 14.99 10.16 -10.98
C ARG A 50 14.03 9.63 -12.04
N LEU A 51 13.80 8.31 -12.10
CA LEU A 51 12.89 7.69 -13.06
C LEU A 51 11.44 8.14 -12.87
N LEU A 52 11.00 8.25 -11.62
CA LEU A 52 9.65 8.68 -11.26
C LEU A 52 9.45 10.20 -11.37
N GLY A 53 10.52 10.96 -11.61
CA GLY A 53 10.49 12.42 -11.72
C GLY A 53 10.13 13.11 -10.39
N ILE A 54 10.54 12.54 -9.26
CA ILE A 54 10.32 13.08 -7.92
C ILE A 54 11.65 13.22 -7.17
N SER A 55 11.67 13.98 -6.08
CA SER A 55 12.85 14.06 -5.22
C SER A 55 13.11 12.73 -4.49
N ARG A 56 14.38 12.47 -4.13
CA ARG A 56 14.76 11.32 -3.30
C ARG A 56 13.95 11.25 -2.00
N LYS A 57 13.77 12.40 -1.33
CA LYS A 57 12.99 12.50 -0.09
C LYS A 57 11.52 12.12 -0.31
N GLN A 58 10.91 12.57 -1.41
CA GLN A 58 9.54 12.18 -1.75
C GLN A 58 9.43 10.68 -1.98
N LEU A 59 10.40 10.04 -2.65
CA LEU A 59 10.38 8.60 -2.81
C LEU A 59 10.55 7.85 -1.48
N GLU A 60 11.43 8.34 -0.59
CA GLU A 60 11.56 7.81 0.77
C GLU A 60 10.23 7.91 1.54
N ASP A 61 9.52 9.04 1.43
CA ASP A 61 8.20 9.26 2.04
C ASP A 61 7.10 8.39 1.40
N VAL A 62 7.20 8.09 0.10
CA VAL A 62 6.32 7.17 -0.60
C VAL A 62 6.53 5.74 -0.11
N GLU A 63 7.76 5.27 0.02
CA GLU A 63 8.07 3.87 0.35
C GLU A 63 8.01 3.55 1.86
N THR A 64 7.99 4.57 2.72
CA THR A 64 7.91 4.39 4.17
C THR A 64 6.47 4.25 4.67
N ILE A 65 6.28 3.34 5.64
CA ILE A 65 5.01 3.17 6.38
C ILE A 65 4.94 4.03 7.65
N ARG A 66 6.04 4.73 7.97
CA ARG A 66 6.10 5.69 9.09
C ARG A 66 5.22 6.91 8.79
N ASN A 67 4.84 7.65 9.83
CA ASN A 67 3.86 8.75 9.76
C ASN A 67 4.30 10.03 8.99
N TYR A 68 5.21 9.93 8.02
CA TYR A 68 5.60 11.05 7.16
C TYR A 68 4.50 11.35 6.10
N GLY A 69 4.58 12.49 5.43
CA GLY A 69 3.52 13.01 4.53
C GLY A 69 3.30 12.11 3.31
N CYS A 70 2.06 11.71 3.04
CA CYS A 70 1.73 10.84 1.91
C CYS A 70 1.73 11.62 0.59
N HIS A 71 2.44 11.11 -0.42
CA HIS A 71 2.51 11.66 -1.77
C HIS A 71 2.31 10.57 -2.83
N LEU A 72 1.37 9.65 -2.60
CA LEU A 72 0.87 8.77 -3.65
C LEU A 72 -0.28 9.49 -4.36
N ASP A 73 0.02 10.07 -5.52
CA ASP A 73 -0.98 10.60 -6.44
C ASP A 73 -1.14 9.67 -7.66
N LEU A 74 -2.18 9.95 -8.45
CA LEU A 74 -2.49 9.15 -9.62
C LEU A 74 -1.38 9.18 -10.68
N GLU A 75 -0.67 10.32 -10.81
CA GLU A 75 0.41 10.47 -11.78
C GLU A 75 1.59 9.58 -11.41
N LEU A 76 1.99 9.57 -10.13
CA LEU A 76 3.05 8.73 -9.62
C LEU A 76 2.72 7.24 -9.79
N LEU A 77 1.48 6.84 -9.48
CA LEU A 77 1.02 5.47 -9.69
C LEU A 77 1.07 5.06 -11.17
N ALA A 78 0.66 5.97 -12.07
CA ALA A 78 0.74 5.74 -13.51
C ALA A 78 2.20 5.62 -13.99
N LYS A 79 3.12 6.43 -13.47
CA LYS A 79 4.55 6.32 -13.76
C LYS A 79 5.13 5.00 -13.28
N MET A 80 4.81 4.57 -12.05
CA MET A 80 5.24 3.29 -11.49
C MET A 80 4.78 2.12 -12.37
N LYS A 81 3.52 2.13 -12.82
CA LYS A 81 2.96 1.15 -13.76
C LYS A 81 3.86 0.98 -15.00
N VAL A 82 4.21 2.10 -15.64
CA VAL A 82 5.00 2.11 -16.89
C VAL A 82 6.46 1.73 -16.63
N ILE A 83 7.10 2.34 -15.64
CA ILE A 83 8.54 2.18 -15.37
C ILE A 83 8.85 0.78 -14.84
N TYR A 84 8.04 0.27 -13.92
CA TYR A 84 8.24 -1.05 -13.32
C TYR A 84 7.52 -2.17 -14.08
N LYS A 85 6.87 -1.85 -15.21
CA LYS A 85 6.16 -2.82 -16.09
C LYS A 85 5.19 -3.70 -15.31
N THR A 86 4.40 -3.10 -14.42
CA THR A 86 3.40 -3.78 -13.59
C THR A 86 2.01 -3.22 -13.85
N SER A 87 0.95 -3.94 -13.50
CA SER A 87 -0.42 -3.40 -13.53
C SER A 87 -0.72 -2.60 -12.25
N LEU A 88 -1.71 -1.70 -12.29
CA LEU A 88 -2.17 -1.03 -11.07
C LEU A 88 -2.80 -2.02 -10.09
N ASP A 89 -3.46 -3.06 -10.61
CA ASP A 89 -4.03 -4.15 -9.81
C ASP A 89 -2.96 -4.88 -9.00
N GLN A 90 -1.84 -5.25 -9.62
CA GLN A 90 -0.69 -5.84 -8.93
C GLN A 90 -0.05 -4.89 -7.91
N LEU A 91 -0.03 -3.59 -8.22
CA LEU A 91 0.53 -2.58 -7.33
C LEU A 91 -0.32 -2.39 -6.07
N ILE A 92 -1.65 -2.47 -6.22
CA ILE A 92 -2.61 -2.43 -5.10
C ILE A 92 -2.58 -3.76 -4.32
N GLY A 93 -2.43 -4.89 -5.01
CA GLY A 93 -2.50 -6.23 -4.45
C GLY A 93 -3.94 -6.66 -4.18
N GLU A 94 -4.09 -7.83 -3.56
CA GLU A 94 -5.41 -8.33 -3.16
C GLU A 94 -5.99 -7.44 -2.05
N LEU A 95 -7.18 -6.90 -2.31
CA LEU A 95 -7.99 -6.22 -1.31
C LEU A 95 -9.05 -7.17 -0.79
N SER A 96 -9.54 -6.93 0.42
CA SER A 96 -10.69 -7.67 0.93
C SER A 96 -11.93 -7.35 0.10
N ASP A 97 -12.68 -8.38 -0.31
CA ASP A 97 -13.99 -8.23 -0.96
C ASP A 97 -15.09 -7.82 0.05
N ASP A 98 -14.78 -7.83 1.35
CA ASP A 98 -15.70 -7.37 2.38
C ASP A 98 -15.77 -5.83 2.37
N TYR A 99 -16.85 -5.31 1.80
CA TYR A 99 -17.15 -3.89 1.73
C TYR A 99 -17.31 -3.22 3.12
N TYR A 100 -17.60 -4.01 4.15
CA TYR A 100 -17.70 -3.52 5.54
C TYR A 100 -16.36 -3.57 6.30
N SER A 101 -15.30 -4.07 5.65
CA SER A 101 -13.99 -4.15 6.28
C SER A 101 -13.40 -2.77 6.57
N GLU A 102 -12.51 -2.72 7.55
CA GLU A 102 -11.75 -1.52 7.93
C GLU A 102 -10.96 -0.87 6.77
N TYR A 103 -10.74 -1.61 5.68
CA TYR A 103 -10.09 -1.14 4.46
C TYR A 103 -10.86 0.01 3.77
N TYR A 104 -12.19 -0.02 3.83
CA TYR A 104 -13.06 0.93 3.09
C TYR A 104 -13.76 1.97 3.97
N VAL A 105 -13.60 1.88 5.29
CA VAL A 105 -14.17 2.85 6.22
C VAL A 105 -13.38 4.15 6.15
N ARG A 106 -13.94 5.20 5.54
CA ARG A 106 -13.37 6.55 5.61
C ARG A 106 -13.43 7.04 7.07
N PRO A 107 -12.29 7.31 7.75
CA PRO A 107 -12.33 7.91 9.07
C PRO A 107 -12.96 9.29 8.96
N ARG A 108 -14.21 9.44 9.39
CA ARG A 108 -14.86 10.75 9.42
C ARG A 108 -14.22 11.54 10.56
N LYS A 109 -13.86 12.81 10.32
CA LYS A 109 -13.63 13.75 11.42
C LYS A 109 -14.83 13.66 12.35
N ARG A 110 -14.62 13.39 13.63
CA ARG A 110 -15.69 13.44 14.64
C ARG A 110 -16.37 14.81 14.49
N LEU A 111 -17.68 14.82 14.23
CA LEU A 111 -18.46 16.04 14.31
C LEU A 111 -18.25 16.60 15.72
N GLY A 112 -17.53 17.73 15.83
CA GLY A 112 -17.19 18.33 17.12
C GLY A 112 -15.71 18.62 17.38
N SER A 113 -14.78 18.38 16.44
CA SER A 113 -13.43 18.96 16.58
C SER A 113 -13.53 20.49 16.49
N LYS A 114 -13.65 21.16 17.64
CA LYS A 114 -13.59 22.62 17.73
C LYS A 114 -12.25 23.07 17.15
N ALA A 115 -12.30 24.08 16.28
CA ALA A 115 -11.10 24.81 15.90
C ALA A 115 -10.46 25.35 17.18
N ARG A 116 -9.18 25.04 17.39
CA ARG A 116 -8.38 25.67 18.44
C ARG A 116 -7.69 26.88 17.85
#